data_AF-A0A428P2N4-F1
#
_entry.id   AF-A0A428P2N4-F1
#
_cell.length_a   1.000
_cell.length_b   1.000
_cell.length_c   1.000
_cell.angle_alpha   90.00
_cell.angle_beta   90.00
_cell.angle_gamma   90.00
#
_symmetry.space_group_name_H-M   'P 1'
#
loop_
_entity.id
_entity.type
_entity.pdbx_description
1 polymer ?
#
loop_
_entity_poly.entity_id
_entity_poly.type
_entity_poly.pdbx_seq_one_letter_code
_entity_poly.pdbx_strand_id
1 'polypeptide(L)'
;MGDLRFSSSSSGSQDNRTFNIDPYTLVEALLGQKLEKPSDGLQADYEEVKPMSSRRGNKMHPDSPPKDINVGAVNPYALCEALIGRKIDKYSPTSATILSNVLQTDYDELFDMKHNSVLFAGLKLDEKDRKAERLNEKDMKILKERDLMTPDLSEVERLDDLEHLGLKDFAKMKVKMARMQNGKMHLVLNAHSIGKTVSNRDLTMTINELVSEYRKQGGHWSPPNGTWRDMYDRLFQDVNKRLIGDIAMFRLGEERIAMHGFDDPTQGCSSNSWLIAALFSVFWADPSCINRATRVHHDQNQKRKLAIKFHDKGGHNNSKTETVEVNYEIPINNSNNEPIYCRSSDGADIWPSLYEKAFAKWITGSNTEHPDITKTHCGDPVKAMAQINGQDPHYFQTEKHSACSLLGLVRQNCVNFKTINPMTAWTYATGDMYQGSNIVANHAYSVLGYTFKGDKQYIVLRNPWGVTEPLGLNSYPDLLERLTPDQWHPAAMLDHGGLFALEARAFKHCFAWIGIAD
;
A
#
# COMPACT_ATOMS: atom_id res chain seq x y z
N MET A 1 10.98 74.50 40.21
CA MET A 1 10.52 73.40 41.07
C MET A 1 10.75 72.13 40.26
N GLY A 2 11.89 71.46 40.36
CA GLY A 2 12.56 70.94 41.55
C GLY A 2 12.19 69.45 41.63
N ASP A 3 12.86 68.58 40.89
CA ASP A 3 14.07 67.81 41.25
C ASP A 3 13.79 66.50 42.03
N LEU A 4 14.66 65.52 41.76
CA LEU A 4 15.15 64.44 42.65
C LEU A 4 14.68 62.98 42.46
N ARG A 5 15.68 62.23 41.94
CA ARG A 5 16.02 60.81 42.11
C ARG A 5 15.88 60.31 43.55
N PHE A 6 15.71 58.99 43.72
CA PHE A 6 16.59 58.21 44.63
C PHE A 6 16.68 56.73 44.20
N SER A 7 17.92 56.28 44.04
CA SER A 7 18.38 54.89 43.99
C SER A 7 19.04 54.52 45.32
N SER A 8 19.20 53.20 45.57
CA SER A 8 20.00 52.51 46.63
C SER A 8 19.37 52.46 48.05
N SER A 9 19.43 51.39 48.85
CA SER A 9 20.08 50.07 48.77
C SER A 9 19.64 49.16 49.94
N SER A 10 19.71 47.83 49.72
CA SER A 10 20.04 46.72 50.66
C SER A 10 19.29 46.53 51.99
N SER A 11 18.56 45.40 52.14
CA SER A 11 19.07 44.17 52.77
C SER A 11 17.96 43.13 53.06
N GLY A 12 18.20 41.87 52.68
CA GLY A 12 17.95 40.70 53.55
C GLY A 12 16.57 40.02 53.62
N SER A 13 16.54 38.80 53.08
CA SER A 13 15.86 37.59 53.58
C SER A 13 14.57 37.09 52.89
N GLN A 14 14.58 35.77 52.72
CA GLN A 14 13.70 34.89 51.96
C GLN A 14 12.33 34.71 52.63
N ASP A 15 11.26 34.55 51.84
CA ASP A 15 10.34 33.41 51.95
C ASP A 15 9.28 33.46 50.84
N ASN A 16 9.46 32.62 49.82
CA ASN A 16 8.47 32.40 48.76
C ASN A 16 7.72 31.11 49.11
N ARG A 17 6.62 31.20 49.87
CA ARG A 17 5.77 30.05 50.19
C ARG A 17 4.81 29.77 49.03
N THR A 18 5.13 28.74 48.26
CA THR A 18 4.19 28.03 47.41
C THR A 18 3.13 27.34 48.28
N PHE A 19 1.87 27.73 48.12
CA PHE A 19 0.75 27.05 48.76
C PHE A 19 0.50 25.71 48.06
N ASN A 20 0.86 24.61 48.70
CA ASN A 20 0.54 23.27 48.25
C ASN A 20 -0.85 22.91 48.79
N ILE A 21 -1.88 23.07 47.96
CA ILE A 21 -3.26 22.75 48.34
C ILE A 21 -3.49 21.27 48.06
N ASP A 22 -3.83 20.50 49.09
CA ASP A 22 -4.20 19.08 48.98
C ASP A 22 -5.44 18.95 48.06
N PRO A 23 -5.34 18.26 46.91
CA PRO A 23 -6.45 18.13 45.96
C PRO A 23 -7.70 17.51 46.57
N TYR A 24 -7.58 16.69 47.62
CA TYR A 24 -8.74 16.15 48.35
C TYR A 24 -9.50 17.23 49.11
N THR A 25 -8.80 18.22 49.66
CA THR A 25 -9.42 19.35 50.38
C THR A 25 -10.22 20.23 49.42
N LEU A 26 -9.76 20.38 48.17
CA LEU A 26 -10.47 21.12 47.13
C LEU A 26 -11.77 20.40 46.71
N VAL A 27 -11.72 19.07 46.61
CA VAL A 27 -12.85 18.23 46.22
C VAL A 27 -13.91 18.16 47.33
N GLU A 28 -13.50 18.05 48.60
CA GLU A 28 -14.41 18.10 49.75
C GLU A 28 -15.13 19.46 49.87
N ALA A 29 -14.42 20.56 49.60
CA ALA A 29 -15.01 21.90 49.60
C ALA A 29 -16.04 22.11 48.47
N LEU A 30 -15.87 21.45 47.32
CA LEU A 30 -16.80 21.52 46.19
C LEU A 30 -18.04 20.63 46.37
N LEU A 31 -17.90 19.48 47.04
CA LEU A 31 -18.97 18.49 47.16
C LEU A 31 -19.76 18.60 48.48
N GLY A 32 -19.28 19.37 49.46
CA GLY A 32 -19.97 19.61 50.73
C GLY A 32 -20.11 18.36 51.62
N GLN A 33 -19.38 17.28 51.29
CA GLN A 33 -19.36 16.02 52.02
C GLN A 33 -17.91 15.58 52.25
N LYS A 34 -17.62 15.05 53.44
CA LYS A 34 -16.31 14.47 53.77
C LYS A 34 -16.12 13.16 53.02
N LEU A 35 -14.98 13.00 52.36
CA LEU A 35 -14.61 11.76 51.70
C LEU A 35 -13.82 10.89 52.68
N GLU A 36 -14.16 9.61 52.81
CA GLU A 36 -13.37 8.69 53.62
C GLU A 36 -12.01 8.47 52.95
N LYS A 37 -10.94 8.89 53.65
CA LYS A 37 -9.57 8.60 53.22
C LYS A 37 -9.31 7.09 53.35
N PRO A 38 -8.79 6.41 52.33
CA PRO A 38 -8.47 4.98 52.43
C PRO A 38 -7.43 4.77 53.53
N SER A 39 -7.67 3.77 54.39
CA SER A 39 -6.73 3.34 55.43
C SER A 39 -5.41 2.83 54.83
N ASP A 40 -4.29 3.20 55.46
CA ASP A 40 -2.89 2.82 55.16
C ASP A 40 -2.60 1.30 55.20
N GLY A 41 -3.28 0.51 54.38
CA GLY A 41 -3.21 -0.96 54.45
C GLY A 41 -3.47 -1.70 53.14
N LEU A 42 -3.39 -1.02 51.99
CA LEU A 42 -3.38 -1.66 50.67
C LEU A 42 -2.14 -1.20 49.93
N GLN A 43 -1.01 -1.79 50.33
CA GLN A 43 0.19 -1.85 49.51
C GLN A 43 -0.18 -2.70 48.29
N ALA A 44 -0.68 -2.03 47.24
CA ALA A 44 -0.67 -2.60 45.92
C ALA A 44 0.79 -2.95 45.64
N ASP A 45 1.04 -4.23 45.32
CA ASP A 45 2.31 -4.71 44.80
C ASP A 45 2.61 -3.96 43.49
N TYR A 46 3.11 -2.73 43.62
CA TYR A 46 4.07 -2.22 42.69
C TYR A 46 5.30 -3.10 42.91
N GLU A 47 5.39 -4.19 42.16
CA GLU A 47 6.69 -4.75 41.87
C GLU A 47 7.55 -3.57 41.42
N GLU A 48 8.48 -3.19 42.27
CA GLU A 48 9.66 -2.44 41.90
C GLU A 48 10.17 -3.15 40.64
N VAL A 49 9.93 -2.54 39.48
CA VAL A 49 10.58 -2.96 38.25
C VAL A 49 12.05 -2.66 38.52
N LYS A 50 12.75 -3.65 39.09
CA LYS A 50 14.20 -3.65 39.19
C LYS A 50 14.67 -3.18 37.82
N PRO A 51 15.51 -2.13 37.74
CA PRO A 51 16.03 -1.71 36.45
C PRO A 51 16.59 -2.97 35.83
N MET A 52 15.94 -3.44 34.76
CA MET A 52 16.38 -4.61 34.05
C MET A 52 17.83 -4.31 33.76
N SER A 53 18.74 -5.02 34.46
CA SER A 53 20.16 -4.89 34.23
C SER A 53 20.29 -4.95 32.72
N SER A 54 20.94 -3.95 32.14
CA SER A 54 21.25 -3.74 30.73
C SER A 54 21.60 -5.03 29.99
N ARG A 55 20.61 -5.89 29.76
CA ARG A 55 20.58 -6.82 28.66
C ARG A 55 20.33 -5.91 27.49
N ARG A 56 21.41 -5.42 26.89
CA ARG A 56 21.42 -5.08 25.47
C ARG A 56 20.59 -6.19 24.82
N GLY A 57 19.33 -5.89 24.48
CA GLY A 57 18.50 -6.85 23.77
C GLY A 57 19.32 -7.23 22.55
N ASN A 58 19.58 -8.53 22.35
CA ASN A 58 20.30 -8.97 21.16
C ASN A 58 19.58 -8.35 19.96
N LYS A 59 20.21 -7.34 19.35
CA LYS A 59 19.67 -6.67 18.17
C LYS A 59 19.53 -7.77 17.14
N MET A 60 18.35 -7.92 16.57
CA MET A 60 18.13 -8.96 15.57
C MET A 60 19.08 -8.68 14.42
N HIS A 61 19.92 -9.66 14.08
CA HIS A 61 20.87 -9.49 13.00
C HIS A 61 20.14 -9.67 11.66
N PRO A 62 20.41 -8.79 10.67
CA PRO A 62 19.88 -8.96 9.32
C PRO A 62 20.26 -10.33 8.75
N ASP A 63 19.30 -10.96 8.09
CA ASP A 63 19.54 -12.12 7.24
C ASP A 63 20.26 -11.69 5.95
N SER A 64 20.87 -12.66 5.26
CA SER A 64 21.41 -12.40 3.93
C SER A 64 20.30 -11.94 2.97
N PRO A 65 20.55 -10.90 2.15
CA PRO A 65 19.57 -10.43 1.18
C PRO A 65 19.06 -11.56 0.28
N PRO A 66 17.75 -11.63 0.01
CA PRO A 66 17.21 -12.61 -0.92
C PRO A 66 17.71 -12.31 -2.34
N LYS A 67 17.89 -13.36 -3.14
CA LYS A 67 18.21 -13.24 -4.57
C LYS A 67 16.92 -13.23 -5.39
N ASP A 68 16.94 -12.52 -6.52
CA ASP A 68 15.92 -12.57 -7.57
C ASP A 68 14.47 -12.34 -7.07
N ILE A 69 14.27 -11.23 -6.37
CA ILE A 69 12.97 -10.85 -5.78
C ILE A 69 12.05 -10.25 -6.86
N ASN A 70 10.92 -10.90 -7.11
CA ASN A 70 9.92 -10.48 -8.10
C ASN A 70 8.54 -10.21 -7.45
N VAL A 71 8.51 -9.30 -6.47
CA VAL A 71 7.27 -8.94 -5.76
C VAL A 71 6.52 -7.88 -6.56
N GLY A 72 5.23 -8.12 -6.82
CA GLY A 72 4.41 -7.19 -7.58
C GLY A 72 3.05 -7.78 -7.92
N ALA A 73 2.00 -7.03 -7.62
CA ALA A 73 0.62 -7.31 -8.02
C ALA A 73 -0.01 -6.01 -8.53
N VAL A 74 -0.72 -6.08 -9.65
CA VAL A 74 -1.43 -4.92 -10.24
C VAL A 74 -2.63 -4.54 -9.35
N ASN A 75 -2.90 -3.24 -9.20
CA ASN A 75 -4.12 -2.78 -8.54
C ASN A 75 -5.36 -3.14 -9.39
N PRO A 76 -6.26 -4.04 -8.94
CA PRO A 76 -7.42 -4.51 -9.71
C PRO A 76 -8.40 -3.38 -10.02
N TYR A 77 -8.58 -2.44 -9.08
CA TYR A 77 -9.45 -1.28 -9.26
C TYR A 77 -8.89 -0.38 -10.36
N ALA A 78 -7.61 -0.01 -10.28
CA ALA A 78 -6.99 0.85 -11.29
C ALA A 78 -6.97 0.19 -12.68
N LEU A 79 -6.72 -1.13 -12.75
CA LEU A 79 -6.78 -1.88 -14.00
C LEU A 79 -8.20 -1.86 -14.60
N CYS A 80 -9.22 -2.16 -13.82
CA CYS A 80 -10.60 -2.14 -14.31
C CYS A 80 -11.06 -0.72 -14.68
N GLU A 81 -10.68 0.31 -13.91
CA GLU A 81 -10.93 1.72 -14.25
C GLU A 81 -10.27 2.11 -15.58
N ALA A 82 -9.05 1.62 -15.84
CA ALA A 82 -8.35 1.85 -17.11
C ALA A 82 -9.02 1.15 -18.31
N LEU A 83 -9.53 -0.07 -18.09
CA LEU A 83 -10.22 -0.86 -19.13
C LEU A 83 -11.64 -0.34 -19.43
N ILE A 84 -12.42 0.02 -18.40
CA ILE A 84 -13.81 0.49 -18.53
C ILE A 84 -13.88 1.99 -18.85
N GLY A 85 -12.87 2.76 -18.46
CA GLY A 85 -12.82 4.22 -18.64
C GLY A 85 -13.72 4.98 -17.65
N ARG A 86 -14.08 4.39 -16.50
CA ARG A 86 -14.90 5.01 -15.44
C ARG A 86 -14.36 4.62 -14.06
N LYS A 87 -14.57 5.47 -13.05
CA LYS A 87 -14.20 5.16 -11.66
C LYS A 87 -15.08 4.04 -11.10
N ILE A 88 -14.48 3.18 -10.29
CA ILE A 88 -15.18 2.12 -9.57
C ILE A 88 -15.32 2.56 -8.11
N ASP A 89 -16.54 2.52 -7.59
CA ASP A 89 -16.75 2.68 -6.15
C ASP A 89 -16.22 1.45 -5.43
N LYS A 90 -15.09 1.62 -4.75
CA LYS A 90 -14.32 0.55 -4.12
C LYS A 90 -14.98 0.00 -2.86
N TYR A 91 -15.92 0.75 -2.27
CA TYR A 91 -16.64 0.34 -1.07
C TYR A 91 -18.00 -0.30 -1.38
N SER A 92 -18.44 -0.23 -2.63
CA SER A 92 -19.67 -0.87 -3.06
C SER A 92 -19.49 -2.39 -3.16
N PRO A 93 -20.45 -3.20 -2.69
CA PRO A 93 -20.41 -4.66 -2.87
C PRO A 93 -20.46 -5.07 -4.35
N THR A 94 -20.93 -4.19 -5.23
CA THR A 94 -20.94 -4.43 -6.68
C THR A 94 -19.52 -4.41 -7.28
N SER A 95 -18.54 -3.81 -6.59
CA SER A 95 -17.15 -3.75 -7.06
C SER A 95 -16.57 -5.14 -7.32
N ALA A 96 -16.77 -6.09 -6.40
CA ALA A 96 -16.30 -7.46 -6.55
C ALA A 96 -16.82 -8.12 -7.84
N THR A 97 -18.11 -7.94 -8.15
CA THR A 97 -18.72 -8.46 -9.39
C THR A 97 -18.14 -7.78 -10.64
N ILE A 98 -17.92 -6.47 -10.60
CA ILE A 98 -17.31 -5.74 -11.72
C ILE A 98 -15.88 -6.26 -11.97
N LEU A 99 -15.08 -6.38 -10.90
CA LEU A 99 -13.71 -6.87 -10.98
C LEU A 99 -13.67 -8.28 -11.55
N SER A 100 -14.50 -9.20 -11.05
CA SER A 100 -14.54 -10.57 -11.55
C SER A 100 -14.94 -10.68 -13.02
N ASN A 101 -15.93 -9.88 -13.46
CA ASN A 101 -16.39 -9.90 -14.84
C ASN A 101 -15.34 -9.33 -15.81
N VAL A 102 -14.70 -8.22 -15.43
CA VAL A 102 -13.72 -7.53 -16.29
C VAL A 102 -12.39 -8.27 -16.34
N LEU A 103 -11.94 -8.84 -15.21
CA LEU A 103 -10.68 -9.57 -15.10
C LEU A 103 -10.84 -11.08 -15.34
N GLN A 104 -12.06 -11.54 -15.62
CA GLN A 104 -12.44 -12.92 -15.94
C GLN A 104 -11.88 -13.96 -14.96
N THR A 105 -11.79 -13.58 -13.68
CA THR A 105 -11.31 -14.41 -12.57
C THR A 105 -12.21 -14.15 -11.37
N ASP A 106 -12.63 -15.19 -10.66
CA ASP A 106 -13.48 -15.02 -9.48
C ASP A 106 -12.76 -14.19 -8.41
N TYR A 107 -13.51 -13.35 -7.68
CA TYR A 107 -12.95 -12.36 -6.78
C TYR A 107 -12.02 -12.99 -5.71
N ASP A 108 -12.45 -14.09 -5.10
CA ASP A 108 -11.68 -14.81 -4.07
C ASP A 108 -10.40 -15.47 -4.60
N GLU A 109 -10.28 -15.65 -5.92
CA GLU A 109 -9.13 -16.25 -6.58
C GLU A 109 -8.18 -15.20 -7.17
N LEU A 110 -8.64 -13.94 -7.26
CA LEU A 110 -7.92 -12.85 -7.91
C LEU A 110 -6.59 -12.53 -7.21
N PHE A 111 -6.51 -12.80 -5.92
CA PHE A 111 -5.44 -12.35 -5.03
C PHE A 111 -4.40 -13.42 -4.68
N ASP A 112 -4.52 -14.64 -5.22
CA ASP A 112 -3.53 -15.72 -5.04
C ASP A 112 -3.01 -16.20 -6.40
N MET A 113 -1.68 -16.21 -6.54
CA MET A 113 -1.01 -16.50 -7.80
C MET A 113 -1.21 -17.95 -8.29
N LYS A 114 -1.60 -18.88 -7.40
CA LYS A 114 -1.95 -20.27 -7.81
C LYS A 114 -3.13 -20.34 -8.78
N HIS A 115 -3.97 -19.30 -8.81
CA HIS A 115 -5.12 -19.21 -9.71
C HIS A 115 -4.79 -18.52 -11.05
N ASN A 116 -3.52 -18.17 -11.30
CA ASN A 116 -3.08 -17.54 -12.56
C ASN A 116 -3.80 -16.22 -12.87
N SER A 117 -4.21 -15.49 -11.84
CA SER A 117 -4.87 -14.18 -11.96
C SER A 117 -4.06 -13.19 -12.81
N VAL A 118 -4.77 -12.38 -13.58
CA VAL A 118 -4.19 -11.31 -14.42
C VAL A 118 -3.41 -10.27 -13.62
N LEU A 119 -3.65 -10.15 -12.30
CA LEU A 119 -2.90 -9.23 -11.44
C LEU A 119 -1.40 -9.56 -11.37
N PHE A 120 -1.03 -10.80 -11.70
CA PHE A 120 0.33 -11.29 -11.72
C PHE A 120 0.88 -11.47 -13.15
N ALA A 121 0.30 -10.74 -14.12
CA ALA A 121 0.76 -10.75 -15.52
C ALA A 121 2.29 -10.69 -15.64
N GLY A 122 2.88 -11.64 -16.36
CA GLY A 122 4.35 -11.74 -16.52
C GLY A 122 5.10 -12.46 -15.40
N LEU A 123 4.40 -13.00 -14.39
CA LEU A 123 4.98 -13.83 -13.32
C LEU A 123 4.41 -15.26 -13.32
N LYS A 124 5.21 -16.21 -12.83
CA LYS A 124 4.84 -17.60 -12.59
C LYS A 124 5.16 -18.01 -11.16
N LEU A 125 4.39 -18.97 -10.64
CA LEU A 125 4.56 -19.51 -9.30
C LEU A 125 5.62 -20.61 -9.29
N ASP A 126 6.61 -20.46 -8.42
CA ASP A 126 7.37 -21.58 -7.90
C ASP A 126 6.69 -22.10 -6.64
N GLU A 127 6.01 -23.23 -6.77
CA GLU A 127 5.26 -23.87 -5.68
C GLU A 127 6.18 -24.36 -4.56
N LYS A 128 7.43 -24.72 -4.85
CA LYS A 128 8.35 -25.29 -3.86
C LYS A 128 8.76 -24.26 -2.82
N ASP A 129 9.16 -23.08 -3.29
CA ASP A 129 9.62 -22.00 -2.43
C ASP A 129 8.51 -20.98 -2.11
N ARG A 130 7.32 -21.13 -2.69
CA ARG A 130 6.20 -20.17 -2.62
C ARG A 130 6.66 -18.76 -3.05
N LYS A 131 7.44 -18.68 -4.13
CA LYS A 131 8.00 -17.44 -4.69
C LYS A 131 7.49 -17.19 -6.11
N ALA A 132 7.60 -15.94 -6.55
CA ALA A 132 7.35 -15.56 -7.93
C ALA A 132 8.63 -15.53 -8.75
N GLU A 133 8.55 -16.09 -9.95
CA GLU A 133 9.58 -16.04 -10.98
C GLU A 133 9.03 -15.29 -12.19
N ARG A 134 9.91 -14.62 -12.94
CA ARG A 134 9.50 -13.98 -14.20
C ARG A 134 9.22 -15.02 -15.28
N LEU A 135 8.21 -14.72 -16.09
CA LEU A 135 7.96 -15.45 -17.33
C LEU A 135 8.94 -15.02 -18.41
N ASN A 136 9.12 -15.85 -19.44
CA ASN A 136 9.79 -15.38 -20.64
C ASN A 136 8.77 -14.73 -21.58
N GLU A 137 9.22 -13.80 -22.42
CA GLU A 137 8.36 -13.19 -23.45
C GLU A 137 7.69 -14.24 -24.36
N LYS A 138 8.36 -15.37 -24.61
CA LYS A 138 7.84 -16.48 -25.44
C LYS A 138 6.66 -17.22 -24.80
N ASP A 139 6.56 -17.16 -23.48
CA ASP A 139 5.50 -17.82 -22.70
C ASP A 139 4.24 -16.95 -22.65
N MET A 140 4.36 -15.65 -22.98
CA MET A 140 3.26 -14.70 -23.06
C MET A 140 2.48 -14.87 -24.35
N LYS A 141 1.15 -14.97 -24.25
CA LYS A 141 0.24 -15.13 -25.38
C LYS A 141 -0.75 -13.98 -25.43
N ILE A 142 -0.97 -13.46 -26.63
CA ILE A 142 -1.98 -12.43 -26.88
C ILE A 142 -3.26 -13.07 -27.41
N LEU A 143 -4.32 -13.00 -26.60
CA LEU A 143 -5.67 -13.43 -26.95
C LEU A 143 -6.32 -12.42 -27.91
N LYS A 144 -7.07 -12.93 -28.89
CA LYS A 144 -7.91 -12.12 -29.78
C LYS A 144 -9.34 -12.08 -29.24
N GLU A 145 -10.15 -11.11 -29.69
CA GLU A 145 -11.55 -10.99 -29.24
C GLU A 145 -12.35 -12.29 -29.43
N ARG A 146 -12.14 -12.99 -30.55
CA ARG A 146 -12.74 -14.30 -30.82
C ARG A 146 -12.41 -15.38 -29.79
N ASP A 147 -11.26 -15.28 -29.12
CA ASP A 147 -10.83 -16.25 -28.12
C ASP A 147 -11.59 -16.06 -26.79
N LEU A 148 -12.11 -14.85 -26.55
CA LEU A 148 -12.83 -14.46 -25.33
C LEU A 148 -14.35 -14.62 -25.44
N MET A 149 -14.86 -15.02 -26.62
CA MET A 149 -16.28 -15.17 -26.84
C MET A 149 -16.81 -16.34 -26.01
N THR A 150 -17.83 -16.07 -25.21
CA THR A 150 -18.56 -17.12 -24.51
C THR A 150 -19.22 -18.04 -25.53
N PRO A 151 -18.97 -19.36 -25.47
CA PRO A 151 -19.68 -20.33 -26.28
C PRO A 151 -21.18 -20.24 -26.04
N ASP A 152 -21.99 -20.47 -27.07
CA ASP A 152 -23.43 -20.60 -26.88
C ASP A 152 -23.73 -21.91 -26.14
N LEU A 153 -24.37 -21.79 -24.97
CA LEU A 153 -24.76 -22.91 -24.12
C LEU A 153 -26.27 -23.18 -24.17
N SER A 154 -27.01 -22.48 -25.03
CA SER A 154 -28.48 -22.56 -25.09
C SER A 154 -28.99 -23.93 -25.53
N GLU A 155 -28.17 -24.69 -26.27
CA GLU A 155 -28.50 -26.02 -26.79
C GLU A 155 -28.13 -27.16 -25.82
N VAL A 156 -27.59 -26.85 -24.63
CA VAL A 156 -27.18 -27.86 -23.64
C VAL A 156 -28.40 -28.33 -22.83
N GLU A 157 -28.89 -29.54 -23.12
CA GLU A 157 -29.98 -30.16 -22.36
C GLU A 157 -29.47 -31.22 -21.38
N ARG A 158 -28.36 -31.90 -21.71
CA ARG A 158 -27.73 -32.97 -20.94
C ARG A 158 -26.26 -32.66 -20.68
N LEU A 159 -25.71 -33.28 -19.63
CA LEU A 159 -24.29 -33.15 -19.31
C LEU A 159 -23.39 -33.69 -20.43
N ASP A 160 -23.85 -34.69 -21.16
CA ASP A 160 -23.11 -35.27 -22.30
C ASP A 160 -23.01 -34.30 -23.49
N ASP A 161 -23.93 -33.32 -23.60
CA ASP A 161 -23.91 -32.31 -24.67
C ASP A 161 -22.73 -31.35 -24.50
N LEU A 162 -22.21 -31.22 -23.28
CA LEU A 162 -21.01 -30.44 -22.99
C LEU A 162 -19.75 -31.01 -23.66
N GLU A 163 -19.70 -32.32 -23.92
CA GLU A 163 -18.59 -32.93 -24.66
C GLU A 163 -18.54 -32.44 -26.11
N HIS A 164 -19.71 -32.24 -26.73
CA HIS A 164 -19.84 -31.73 -28.09
C HIS A 164 -19.40 -30.26 -28.23
N LEU A 165 -19.51 -29.50 -27.14
CA LEU A 165 -19.02 -28.12 -27.04
C LEU A 165 -17.52 -28.04 -26.76
N GLY A 166 -16.82 -29.16 -26.59
CA GLY A 166 -15.37 -29.20 -26.40
C GLY A 166 -14.90 -29.46 -24.97
N LEU A 167 -15.79 -29.79 -24.03
CA LEU A 167 -15.40 -30.34 -22.71
C LEU A 167 -15.13 -31.82 -22.81
N LYS A 168 -13.91 -32.20 -23.21
CA LYS A 168 -13.49 -33.60 -23.21
C LYS A 168 -13.37 -34.12 -21.78
N ASP A 169 -13.75 -35.38 -21.56
CA ASP A 169 -13.65 -36.07 -20.27
C ASP A 169 -14.42 -35.36 -19.14
N PHE A 170 -15.70 -35.00 -19.38
CA PHE A 170 -16.54 -34.32 -18.39
C PHE A 170 -16.51 -34.99 -17.00
N ALA A 171 -16.50 -36.33 -16.96
CA ALA A 171 -16.45 -37.12 -15.74
C ALA A 171 -15.18 -36.91 -14.88
N LYS A 172 -14.08 -36.43 -15.47
CA LYS A 172 -12.81 -36.16 -14.76
C LYS A 172 -12.64 -34.68 -14.41
N MET A 173 -13.60 -33.85 -14.77
CA MET A 173 -13.49 -32.41 -14.57
C MET A 173 -13.57 -32.06 -13.08
N LYS A 174 -12.70 -31.14 -12.66
CA LYS A 174 -12.69 -30.65 -11.29
C LYS A 174 -13.93 -29.80 -11.02
N VAL A 175 -14.73 -30.22 -10.05
CA VAL A 175 -15.84 -29.43 -9.51
C VAL A 175 -15.27 -28.38 -8.57
N LYS A 176 -15.55 -27.10 -8.84
CA LYS A 176 -15.14 -25.98 -8.00
C LYS A 176 -16.10 -25.78 -6.83
N MET A 177 -17.39 -25.81 -7.13
CA MET A 177 -18.45 -25.68 -6.13
C MET A 177 -19.60 -26.62 -6.48
N ALA A 178 -20.14 -27.28 -5.46
CA ALA A 178 -21.40 -28.01 -5.55
C ALA A 178 -22.30 -27.54 -4.40
N ARG A 179 -23.49 -27.02 -4.71
CA ARG A 179 -24.48 -26.63 -3.70
C ARG A 179 -25.87 -27.15 -4.06
N MET A 180 -26.63 -27.52 -3.05
CA MET A 180 -28.06 -27.82 -3.19
C MET A 180 -28.87 -26.58 -2.83
N GLN A 181 -29.75 -26.14 -3.73
CA GLN A 181 -30.67 -25.03 -3.48
C GLN A 181 -32.05 -25.37 -4.05
N ASN A 182 -33.08 -25.36 -3.19
CA ASN A 182 -34.47 -25.66 -3.58
C ASN A 182 -34.61 -27.00 -4.34
N GLY A 183 -33.88 -28.03 -3.93
CA GLY A 183 -33.88 -29.35 -4.58
C GLY A 183 -33.11 -29.41 -5.90
N LYS A 184 -32.48 -28.31 -6.34
CA LYS A 184 -31.61 -28.25 -7.53
C LYS A 184 -30.13 -28.29 -7.13
N MET A 185 -29.35 -29.07 -7.86
CA MET A 185 -27.89 -29.09 -7.72
C MET A 185 -27.30 -28.01 -8.62
N HIS A 186 -26.62 -27.03 -8.03
CA HIS A 186 -25.82 -26.05 -8.73
C HIS A 186 -24.36 -26.49 -8.69
N LEU A 187 -23.79 -26.76 -9.86
CA LEU A 187 -22.38 -27.10 -10.04
C LEU A 187 -21.66 -25.95 -10.72
N VAL A 188 -20.49 -25.59 -10.21
CA VAL A 188 -19.52 -24.72 -10.90
C VAL A 188 -18.34 -25.57 -11.28
N LEU A 189 -18.04 -25.60 -12.57
CA LEU A 189 -17.06 -26.49 -13.18
C LEU A 189 -15.96 -25.68 -13.86
N ASN A 190 -14.72 -26.16 -13.78
CA ASN A 190 -13.59 -25.49 -14.42
C ASN A 190 -13.54 -25.81 -15.93
N ALA A 191 -14.13 -24.95 -16.75
CA ALA A 191 -14.32 -25.16 -18.20
C ALA A 191 -13.27 -24.45 -19.09
N HIS A 192 -11.99 -24.42 -18.68
CA HIS A 192 -10.91 -23.72 -19.40
C HIS A 192 -10.69 -24.21 -20.84
N SER A 193 -11.19 -25.40 -21.21
CA SER A 193 -11.05 -25.96 -22.55
C SER A 193 -12.03 -25.37 -23.56
N ILE A 194 -13.14 -24.75 -23.14
CA ILE A 194 -14.12 -24.15 -24.06
C ILE A 194 -13.95 -22.63 -24.19
N GLY A 195 -13.77 -21.93 -23.07
CA GLY A 195 -13.60 -20.49 -23.05
C GLY A 195 -12.19 -20.14 -22.60
N LYS A 196 -11.42 -19.44 -23.45
CA LYS A 196 -10.17 -18.85 -22.99
C LYS A 196 -10.50 -17.59 -22.20
N THR A 197 -9.98 -17.52 -20.98
CA THR A 197 -10.06 -16.33 -20.15
C THR A 197 -8.71 -15.63 -20.09
N VAL A 198 -8.70 -14.36 -19.70
CA VAL A 198 -7.46 -13.66 -19.40
C VAL A 198 -6.79 -14.25 -18.15
N SER A 199 -5.46 -14.37 -18.18
CA SER A 199 -4.64 -14.94 -17.10
C SER A 199 -3.32 -14.19 -16.98
N ASN A 200 -2.44 -14.59 -16.06
CA ASN A 200 -1.08 -14.06 -15.94
C ASN A 200 -0.19 -14.28 -17.19
N ARG A 201 -0.58 -15.19 -18.10
CA ARG A 201 0.15 -15.56 -19.34
C ARG A 201 -0.61 -15.21 -20.60
N ASP A 202 -1.92 -15.39 -20.58
CA ASP A 202 -2.82 -15.19 -21.70
C ASP A 202 -3.53 -13.84 -21.55
N LEU A 203 -3.05 -12.80 -22.24
CA LEU A 203 -3.51 -11.43 -22.08
C LEU A 203 -4.16 -10.91 -23.35
N THR A 204 -5.07 -9.95 -23.24
CA THR A 204 -5.43 -9.13 -24.41
C THR A 204 -4.31 -8.16 -24.74
N MET A 205 -4.29 -7.63 -25.97
CA MET A 205 -3.33 -6.60 -26.37
C MET A 205 -3.40 -5.39 -25.42
N THR A 206 -4.60 -4.93 -25.09
CA THR A 206 -4.82 -3.79 -24.19
C THR A 206 -4.23 -4.03 -22.81
N ILE A 207 -4.49 -5.19 -22.20
CA ILE A 207 -3.95 -5.50 -20.86
C ILE A 207 -2.42 -5.61 -20.93
N ASN A 208 -1.87 -6.32 -21.92
CA ASN A 208 -0.42 -6.46 -22.07
C ASN A 208 0.29 -5.10 -22.19
N GLU A 209 -0.26 -4.17 -22.98
CA GLU A 209 0.32 -2.84 -23.15
C GLU A 209 0.15 -1.92 -21.91
N LEU A 210 -0.81 -2.22 -21.03
CA LEU A 210 -1.05 -1.47 -19.78
C LEU A 210 -0.15 -1.92 -18.63
N VAL A 211 0.03 -3.24 -18.44
CA VAL A 211 0.61 -3.79 -17.19
C VAL A 211 1.89 -4.61 -17.35
N SER A 212 2.19 -5.13 -18.55
CA SER A 212 3.27 -6.09 -18.77
C SER A 212 4.56 -5.41 -19.22
N GLU A 213 5.72 -5.93 -18.80
CA GLU A 213 7.01 -5.50 -19.32
C GLU A 213 7.26 -6.00 -20.76
N TYR A 214 6.50 -7.00 -21.22
CA TYR A 214 6.62 -7.67 -22.54
C TYR A 214 5.73 -7.02 -23.61
N ARG A 215 5.83 -5.70 -23.73
CA ARG A 215 5.07 -4.93 -24.71
C ARG A 215 5.41 -5.35 -26.14
N LYS A 216 4.39 -5.37 -27.01
CA LYS A 216 4.51 -5.72 -28.42
C LYS A 216 4.63 -4.49 -29.31
N GLN A 217 4.14 -3.33 -28.86
CA GLN A 217 4.28 -2.08 -29.61
C GLN A 217 5.65 -1.44 -29.36
N GLY A 218 6.44 -1.27 -30.42
CA GLY A 218 7.69 -0.53 -30.40
C GLY A 218 7.51 0.98 -30.54
N GLY A 219 8.54 1.76 -30.21
CA GLY A 219 8.57 3.22 -30.36
C GLY A 219 8.25 3.99 -29.08
N HIS A 220 7.78 5.23 -29.22
CA HIS A 220 7.38 6.07 -28.09
C HIS A 220 6.21 5.44 -27.35
N TRP A 221 6.36 5.28 -26.03
CA TRP A 221 5.33 4.64 -25.23
C TRP A 221 4.24 5.62 -24.79
N SER A 222 2.99 5.23 -25.02
CA SER A 222 1.81 5.77 -24.37
C SER A 222 0.89 4.61 -24.02
N PRO A 223 0.30 4.57 -22.82
CA PRO A 223 -0.62 3.49 -22.47
C PRO A 223 -1.88 3.53 -23.35
N PRO A 224 -2.52 2.37 -23.61
CA PRO A 224 -3.82 2.30 -24.24
C PRO A 224 -4.84 3.22 -23.55
N ASN A 225 -5.66 3.92 -24.33
CA ASN A 225 -6.66 4.88 -23.84
C ASN A 225 -6.10 6.01 -22.97
N GLY A 226 -4.79 6.24 -22.99
CA GLY A 226 -4.12 7.28 -22.24
C GLY A 226 -3.31 8.24 -23.12
N THR A 227 -3.14 9.45 -22.62
CA THR A 227 -2.30 10.48 -23.22
C THR A 227 -1.44 11.14 -22.16
N TRP A 228 -0.20 11.48 -22.52
CA TRP A 228 0.69 12.27 -21.67
C TRP A 228 0.20 13.71 -21.60
N ARG A 229 -0.13 14.17 -20.38
CA ARG A 229 -0.67 15.52 -20.13
C ARG A 229 -0.09 16.09 -18.85
N ASP A 230 0.16 17.39 -18.82
CA ASP A 230 0.45 18.10 -17.58
C ASP A 230 -0.83 18.17 -16.74
N MET A 231 -0.79 17.59 -15.53
CA MET A 231 -1.96 17.55 -14.65
C MET A 231 -2.35 18.97 -14.19
N TYR A 232 -1.38 19.87 -14.00
CA TYR A 232 -1.67 21.22 -13.50
C TYR A 232 -2.31 22.11 -14.55
N ASP A 233 -1.94 21.98 -15.84
CA ASP A 233 -2.60 22.74 -16.91
C ASP A 233 -4.12 22.56 -16.86
N ARG A 234 -4.59 21.39 -16.38
CA ARG A 234 -6.01 21.13 -16.16
C ARG A 234 -6.47 21.38 -14.73
N LEU A 235 -5.70 21.08 -13.69
CA LEU A 235 -6.08 21.44 -12.32
C LEU A 235 -6.38 22.94 -12.26
N PHE A 236 -5.56 23.80 -12.88
CA PHE A 236 -5.82 25.24 -12.98
C PHE A 236 -7.01 25.61 -13.90
N GLN A 237 -7.41 24.76 -14.86
CA GLN A 237 -8.64 24.96 -15.65
C GLN A 237 -9.91 24.51 -14.91
N ASP A 238 -9.86 23.42 -14.15
CA ASP A 238 -10.97 22.85 -13.37
C ASP A 238 -11.08 23.45 -11.95
N VAL A 239 -10.05 24.12 -11.42
CA VAL A 239 -10.07 24.85 -10.13
C VAL A 239 -11.00 26.06 -10.17
N ASN A 240 -11.45 26.50 -11.35
CA ASN A 240 -12.59 27.42 -11.45
C ASN A 240 -13.95 26.75 -11.11
N LYS A 241 -14.02 25.42 -10.90
CA LYS A 241 -15.25 24.68 -10.56
C LYS A 241 -15.21 23.89 -9.25
N ARG A 242 -14.04 23.72 -8.61
CA ARG A 242 -13.87 22.90 -7.38
C ARG A 242 -13.38 23.69 -6.16
N LEU A 243 -13.61 25.00 -6.12
CA LEU A 243 -13.29 25.82 -4.94
C LEU A 243 -14.27 25.64 -3.75
N ILE A 244 -15.22 24.71 -3.84
CA ILE A 244 -16.19 24.41 -2.78
C ILE A 244 -16.42 22.90 -2.80
N GLY A 245 -15.90 22.17 -1.82
CA GLY A 245 -16.01 20.72 -1.77
C GLY A 245 -15.32 20.17 -0.53
N ASP A 246 -14.10 19.67 -0.66
CA ASP A 246 -13.55 18.75 0.33
C ASP A 246 -12.10 19.07 0.72
N ILE A 247 -11.83 20.31 1.15
CA ILE A 247 -10.64 20.57 1.97
C ILE A 247 -11.12 20.50 3.42
N ALA A 248 -10.62 19.52 4.18
CA ALA A 248 -10.74 19.50 5.64
C ALA A 248 -10.05 20.76 6.21
N MET A 249 -10.82 21.84 6.37
CA MET A 249 -10.33 23.16 6.76
C MET A 249 -10.66 23.43 8.23
N PHE A 250 -9.65 23.51 9.10
CA PHE A 250 -9.75 24.22 10.36
C PHE A 250 -9.23 25.66 10.17
N ARG A 251 -10.02 26.66 10.60
CA ARG A 251 -9.59 28.07 10.67
C ARG A 251 -8.92 28.34 12.02
N LEU A 252 -7.66 28.74 12.02
CA LEU A 252 -6.99 29.41 13.13
C LEU A 252 -6.45 30.75 12.61
N GLY A 253 -7.21 31.84 12.77
CA GLY A 253 -6.81 33.17 12.31
C GLY A 253 -6.88 33.37 10.77
N GLU A 254 -6.03 34.27 10.25
CA GLU A 254 -5.96 34.63 8.82
C GLU A 254 -5.11 33.66 7.97
N GLU A 255 -4.37 32.74 8.58
CA GLU A 255 -3.55 31.77 7.86
C GLU A 255 -4.33 30.48 7.55
N ARG A 256 -4.23 30.06 6.28
CA ARG A 256 -4.84 28.83 5.77
C ARG A 256 -3.79 27.72 5.83
N ILE A 257 -4.03 26.68 6.64
CA ILE A 257 -3.16 25.49 6.70
C ILE A 257 -3.95 24.31 6.12
N ALA A 258 -3.45 23.73 5.03
CA ALA A 258 -3.98 22.49 4.48
C ALA A 258 -3.57 21.31 5.38
N MET A 259 -4.54 20.54 5.87
CA MET A 259 -4.26 19.26 6.52
C MET A 259 -3.90 18.25 5.41
N HIS A 260 -2.60 18.08 5.16
CA HIS A 260 -2.13 17.03 4.26
C HIS A 260 -2.14 15.71 5.02
N GLY A 261 -3.07 14.81 4.69
CA GLY A 261 -3.00 13.40 5.12
C GLY A 261 -1.74 12.74 4.56
N PHE A 262 -1.29 11.68 5.20
CA PHE A 262 -0.13 10.89 4.75
C PHE A 262 -0.48 9.87 3.67
N ASP A 263 -1.66 9.94 3.07
CA ASP A 263 -2.28 8.85 2.29
C ASP A 263 -1.71 8.67 0.87
N ASP A 264 -0.74 9.49 0.51
CA ASP A 264 0.02 9.38 -0.72
C ASP A 264 1.32 8.60 -0.50
N PRO A 265 1.75 7.74 -1.43
CA PRO A 265 1.18 7.41 -2.74
C PRO A 265 0.10 6.30 -2.74
N THR A 266 -0.71 6.27 -3.81
CA THR A 266 -1.62 5.16 -4.17
C THR A 266 -1.24 4.55 -5.53
N GLN A 267 -1.14 3.22 -5.59
CA GLN A 267 -0.74 2.47 -6.77
C GLN A 267 -1.82 2.51 -7.86
N GLY A 268 -1.41 2.67 -9.12
CA GLY A 268 -2.29 2.57 -10.28
C GLY A 268 -2.15 1.25 -11.05
N CYS A 269 -2.34 1.32 -12.37
CA CYS A 269 -2.41 0.18 -13.28
C CYS A 269 -1.02 -0.41 -13.65
N SER A 270 -0.13 -0.61 -12.67
CA SER A 270 1.18 -1.26 -12.84
C SER A 270 1.42 -2.29 -11.73
N SER A 271 2.26 -3.30 -11.96
CA SER A 271 2.63 -4.34 -10.97
C SER A 271 3.80 -3.92 -10.06
N ASN A 272 3.85 -2.64 -9.70
CA ASN A 272 4.96 -2.02 -8.98
C ASN A 272 4.65 -1.70 -7.51
N SER A 273 3.83 -2.53 -6.88
CA SER A 273 3.48 -2.38 -5.45
C SER A 273 4.71 -2.29 -4.54
N TRP A 274 5.78 -2.98 -4.92
CA TRP A 274 7.08 -2.90 -4.26
C TRP A 274 7.66 -1.49 -4.19
N LEU A 275 7.54 -0.70 -5.26
CA LEU A 275 8.00 0.69 -5.33
C LEU A 275 7.07 1.62 -4.56
N ILE A 276 5.75 1.46 -4.71
CA ILE A 276 4.77 2.34 -4.09
C ILE A 276 4.75 2.17 -2.56
N ALA A 277 4.82 0.92 -2.08
CA ALA A 277 4.95 0.65 -0.65
C ALA A 277 6.25 1.22 -0.08
N ALA A 278 7.36 1.12 -0.82
CA ALA A 278 8.63 1.69 -0.41
C ALA A 278 8.60 3.23 -0.34
N LEU A 279 8.04 3.86 -1.37
CA LEU A 279 7.89 5.32 -1.44
C LEU A 279 7.03 5.84 -0.28
N PHE A 280 5.92 5.16 0.02
CA PHE A 280 5.11 5.48 1.19
C PHE A 280 5.89 5.29 2.49
N SER A 281 6.61 4.19 2.66
CA SER A 281 7.36 3.91 3.89
C SER A 281 8.44 4.97 4.15
N VAL A 282 9.14 5.44 3.11
CA VAL A 282 10.11 6.54 3.21
C VAL A 282 9.39 7.84 3.58
N PHE A 283 8.32 8.19 2.86
CA PHE A 283 7.54 9.40 3.14
C PHE A 283 6.98 9.42 4.57
N TRP A 284 6.48 8.27 5.04
CA TRP A 284 5.95 8.09 6.37
C TRP A 284 7.02 8.24 7.44
N ALA A 285 8.17 7.60 7.27
CA ALA A 285 9.27 7.63 8.25
C ALA A 285 9.94 9.02 8.31
N ASP A 286 10.33 9.55 7.15
CA ASP A 286 10.99 10.85 6.98
C ASP A 286 10.38 11.62 5.80
N PRO A 287 9.35 12.45 6.05
CA PRO A 287 8.69 13.22 5.00
C PRO A 287 9.62 14.21 4.30
N SER A 288 10.70 14.64 4.97
CA SER A 288 11.66 15.62 4.44
C SER A 288 12.57 15.04 3.36
N CYS A 289 12.71 13.71 3.32
CA CYS A 289 13.46 13.00 2.28
C CYS A 289 12.74 13.04 0.92
N ILE A 290 11.43 13.24 0.91
CA ILE A 290 10.64 13.31 -0.33
C ILE A 290 10.57 14.76 -0.81
N ASN A 291 11.19 15.00 -1.97
CA ASN A 291 11.09 16.25 -2.70
C ASN A 291 9.68 16.42 -3.30
N ARG A 292 8.80 17.06 -2.52
CA ARG A 292 7.49 17.53 -2.99
C ARG A 292 7.55 18.95 -3.58
N ALA A 293 8.72 19.60 -3.54
CA ALA A 293 8.89 20.96 -4.03
C ALA A 293 8.81 20.94 -5.55
N THR A 294 7.59 21.13 -6.02
CA THR A 294 7.34 21.47 -7.41
C THR A 294 7.99 22.84 -7.61
N ARG A 295 9.18 22.89 -8.22
CA ARG A 295 9.83 24.17 -8.53
C ARG A 295 8.94 24.90 -9.52
N VAL A 296 8.06 25.74 -9.00
CA VAL A 296 7.31 26.74 -9.77
C VAL A 296 8.34 27.79 -10.15
N HIS A 297 9.17 27.49 -11.14
CA HIS A 297 9.94 28.54 -11.80
C HIS A 297 8.93 29.48 -12.45
N HIS A 298 8.74 30.65 -11.86
CA HIS A 298 7.94 31.77 -12.37
C HIS A 298 8.58 32.43 -13.61
N ASP A 299 9.34 31.67 -14.40
CA ASP A 299 9.81 32.11 -15.70
C ASP A 299 8.78 31.65 -16.72
N GLN A 300 8.09 32.60 -17.36
CA GLN A 300 6.94 32.36 -18.25
C GLN A 300 7.25 31.44 -19.45
N ASN A 301 8.51 31.04 -19.64
CA ASN A 301 9.00 30.21 -20.74
C ASN A 301 9.65 28.88 -20.32
N GLN A 302 9.74 28.53 -19.03
CA GLN A 302 10.34 27.25 -18.61
C GLN A 302 9.27 26.26 -18.11
N LYS A 303 9.14 25.12 -18.79
CA LYS A 303 8.28 24.00 -18.35
C LYS A 303 8.71 23.53 -16.95
N ARG A 304 7.74 23.27 -16.07
CA ARG A 304 7.97 22.80 -14.70
C ARG A 304 8.72 21.46 -14.73
N LYS A 305 9.74 21.32 -13.88
CA LYS A 305 10.54 20.09 -13.73
C LYS A 305 10.74 19.74 -12.26
N LEU A 306 10.77 18.43 -11.99
CA LEU A 306 11.07 17.87 -10.68
C LEU A 306 12.37 17.08 -10.78
N ALA A 307 13.30 17.35 -9.87
CA ALA A 307 14.58 16.65 -9.77
C ALA A 307 14.54 15.72 -8.56
N ILE A 308 14.78 14.43 -8.78
CA ILE A 308 14.77 13.40 -7.74
C ILE A 308 16.10 12.66 -7.81
N LYS A 309 16.76 12.49 -6.66
CA LYS A 309 17.99 11.72 -6.57
C LYS A 309 17.67 10.28 -6.21
N PHE A 310 18.22 9.34 -6.97
CA PHE A 310 18.19 7.92 -6.67
C PHE A 310 19.60 7.40 -6.41
N HIS A 311 19.69 6.35 -5.61
CA HIS A 311 20.95 5.77 -5.12
C HIS A 311 21.14 4.35 -5.64
N ASP A 312 22.32 4.05 -6.16
CA ASP A 312 22.70 2.70 -6.58
C ASP A 312 22.78 1.75 -5.37
N LYS A 313 22.02 0.66 -5.44
CA LYS A 313 22.04 -0.43 -4.45
C LYS A 313 22.19 -1.82 -5.12
N GLY A 314 22.56 -1.85 -6.40
CA GLY A 314 22.80 -3.07 -7.18
C GLY A 314 21.55 -3.91 -7.51
N GLY A 315 21.79 -5.04 -8.18
CA GLY A 315 20.75 -6.00 -8.61
C GLY A 315 19.86 -5.48 -9.75
N HIS A 316 18.71 -6.13 -9.93
CA HIS A 316 17.72 -5.77 -10.95
C HIS A 316 16.92 -4.48 -10.58
N ASN A 317 16.33 -3.75 -11.52
CA ASN A 317 15.69 -2.43 -11.27
C ASN A 317 16.63 -1.42 -10.58
N ASN A 318 17.79 -1.20 -11.17
CA ASN A 318 18.81 -0.33 -10.59
C ASN A 318 19.58 0.38 -11.70
N SER A 319 19.99 1.61 -11.43
CA SER A 319 20.94 2.37 -12.25
C SER A 319 21.97 3.03 -11.33
N LYS A 320 22.91 3.79 -11.91
CA LYS A 320 23.93 4.52 -11.15
C LYS A 320 23.27 5.60 -10.31
N THR A 321 23.88 5.94 -9.18
CA THR A 321 23.45 7.07 -8.35
C THR A 321 23.45 8.36 -9.18
N GLU A 322 22.27 8.92 -9.41
CA GLU A 322 22.11 10.12 -10.23
C GLU A 322 20.86 10.91 -9.82
N THR A 323 20.81 12.18 -10.24
CA THR A 323 19.62 13.02 -10.11
C THR A 323 18.88 13.02 -11.42
N VAL A 324 17.66 12.50 -11.40
CA VAL A 324 16.78 12.39 -12.56
C VAL A 324 15.81 13.56 -12.57
N GLU A 325 15.80 14.30 -13.68
CA GLU A 325 14.80 15.34 -13.94
C GLU A 325 13.65 14.79 -14.78
N VAL A 326 12.43 15.14 -14.39
CA VAL A 326 11.20 14.85 -15.14
C VAL A 326 10.33 16.09 -15.28
N ASN A 327 9.72 16.26 -16.45
CA ASN A 327 8.61 17.20 -16.63
C ASN A 327 7.31 16.66 -15.99
N TYR A 328 6.27 17.51 -15.97
CA TYR A 328 5.03 17.25 -15.23
C TYR A 328 3.97 16.51 -16.05
N GLU A 329 4.32 16.10 -17.27
CA GLU A 329 3.45 15.31 -18.10
C GLU A 329 3.40 13.88 -17.53
N ILE A 330 2.20 13.38 -17.26
CA ILE A 330 1.96 12.00 -16.80
C ILE A 330 0.89 11.33 -17.66
N PRO A 331 0.81 10.00 -17.70
CA PRO A 331 -0.24 9.32 -18.46
C PRO A 331 -1.60 9.47 -17.79
N ILE A 332 -2.51 10.19 -18.46
CA ILE A 332 -3.89 10.42 -18.01
C ILE A 332 -4.84 9.66 -18.93
N ASN A 333 -5.81 8.96 -18.34
CA ASN A 333 -6.86 8.27 -19.06
C ASN A 333 -7.77 9.27 -19.80
N ASN A 334 -8.04 9.00 -21.07
CA ASN A 334 -8.80 9.92 -21.93
C ASN A 334 -10.30 9.97 -21.58
N SER A 335 -10.83 8.97 -20.87
CA SER A 335 -12.25 8.82 -20.55
C SER A 335 -12.62 9.43 -19.20
N ASN A 336 -11.94 9.01 -18.13
CA ASN A 336 -12.22 9.49 -16.77
C ASN A 336 -11.30 10.62 -16.34
N ASN A 337 -10.27 10.93 -17.15
CA ASN A 337 -9.49 12.14 -16.98
C ASN A 337 -8.63 12.13 -15.70
N GLU A 338 -8.24 10.94 -15.24
CA GLU A 338 -7.44 10.64 -14.05
C GLU A 338 -6.11 9.98 -14.42
N PRO A 339 -5.08 10.03 -13.55
CA PRO A 339 -3.85 9.29 -13.75
C PRO A 339 -4.10 7.78 -13.88
N ILE A 340 -3.45 7.15 -14.86
CA ILE A 340 -3.55 5.70 -15.10
C ILE A 340 -2.72 4.92 -14.07
N TYR A 341 -1.56 5.46 -13.71
CA TYR A 341 -0.58 4.82 -12.83
C TYR A 341 -0.61 5.45 -11.42
N CYS A 342 0.54 5.52 -10.73
CA CYS A 342 0.62 6.05 -9.38
C CYS A 342 -0.04 7.42 -9.28
N ARG A 343 -0.81 7.66 -8.21
CA ARG A 343 -1.55 8.89 -7.98
C ARG A 343 -1.61 9.22 -6.49
N SER A 344 -1.96 10.47 -6.19
CA SER A 344 -2.43 10.84 -4.87
C SER A 344 -3.79 10.20 -4.59
N SER A 345 -4.04 9.94 -3.32
CA SER A 345 -5.31 9.45 -2.76
C SER A 345 -6.46 10.41 -3.04
N ASP A 346 -6.22 11.72 -2.83
CA ASP A 346 -7.18 12.82 -3.05
C ASP A 346 -7.23 13.32 -4.51
N GLY A 347 -6.26 12.93 -5.33
CA GLY A 347 -6.12 13.39 -6.71
C GLY A 347 -5.65 14.84 -6.86
N ALA A 348 -5.25 15.50 -5.77
CA ALA A 348 -4.81 16.90 -5.77
C ALA A 348 -3.31 17.04 -6.05
N ASP A 349 -2.52 16.06 -5.59
CA ASP A 349 -1.07 16.08 -5.71
C ASP A 349 -0.55 15.17 -6.83
N ILE A 350 0.42 15.68 -7.61
CA ILE A 350 1.04 14.93 -8.72
C ILE A 350 2.35 14.24 -8.33
N TRP A 351 2.93 14.59 -7.17
CA TRP A 351 4.25 14.11 -6.77
C TRP A 351 4.39 12.58 -6.81
N PRO A 352 3.36 11.76 -6.44
CA PRO A 352 3.46 10.30 -6.52
C PRO A 352 3.73 9.81 -7.95
N SER A 353 2.99 10.37 -8.92
CA SER A 353 3.10 10.04 -10.34
C SER A 353 4.48 10.45 -10.90
N LEU A 354 5.00 11.61 -10.46
CA LEU A 354 6.31 12.09 -10.89
C LEU A 354 7.45 11.25 -10.32
N TYR A 355 7.32 10.76 -9.08
CA TYR A 355 8.29 9.84 -8.49
C TYR A 355 8.34 8.49 -9.21
N GLU A 356 7.18 7.89 -9.50
CA GLU A 356 7.11 6.65 -10.29
C GLU A 356 7.72 6.84 -11.68
N LYS A 357 7.38 7.95 -12.35
CA LYS A 357 7.96 8.31 -13.65
C LYS A 357 9.47 8.50 -13.61
N ALA A 358 9.98 9.23 -12.63
CA ALA A 358 11.41 9.46 -12.47
C ALA A 358 12.15 8.15 -12.19
N PHE A 359 11.55 7.25 -11.39
CA PHE A 359 12.10 5.94 -11.12
C PHE A 359 12.12 5.06 -12.38
N ALA A 360 11.04 5.05 -13.17
CA ALA A 360 11.01 4.35 -14.46
C ALA A 360 12.08 4.88 -15.44
N LYS A 361 12.24 6.21 -15.51
CA LYS A 361 13.29 6.85 -16.31
C LYS A 361 14.70 6.43 -15.85
N TRP A 362 14.92 6.39 -14.54
CA TRP A 362 16.18 5.99 -13.90
C TRP A 362 16.56 4.54 -14.22
N ILE A 363 15.68 3.58 -13.94
CA ILE A 363 16.00 2.15 -14.12
C ILE A 363 16.16 1.74 -15.59
N THR A 364 15.52 2.47 -16.50
CA THR A 364 15.61 2.20 -17.95
C THR A 364 16.77 2.95 -18.61
N GLY A 365 17.41 3.89 -17.91
CA GLY A 365 18.43 4.78 -18.50
C GLY A 365 17.88 5.62 -19.65
N SER A 366 16.58 5.90 -19.63
CA SER A 366 15.88 6.52 -20.75
C SER A 366 16.02 8.04 -20.73
N ASN A 367 16.32 8.63 -21.89
CA ASN A 367 16.41 10.08 -22.06
C ASN A 367 15.08 10.73 -22.48
N THR A 368 14.01 9.93 -22.71
CA THR A 368 12.70 10.48 -23.07
C THR A 368 11.96 11.02 -21.83
N GLU A 369 11.15 12.06 -22.05
CA GLU A 369 10.22 12.57 -21.04
C GLU A 369 8.99 11.66 -20.85
N HIS A 370 8.81 10.67 -21.71
CA HIS A 370 7.73 9.67 -21.68
C HIS A 370 8.31 8.27 -21.47
N PRO A 371 8.96 7.98 -20.32
CA PRO A 371 9.52 6.67 -20.03
C PRO A 371 8.40 5.61 -19.93
N ASP A 372 8.74 4.37 -20.25
CA ASP A 372 7.81 3.24 -20.16
C ASP A 372 7.62 2.82 -18.69
N ILE A 373 6.47 3.15 -18.11
CA ILE A 373 6.16 2.86 -16.70
C ILE A 373 6.01 1.35 -16.47
N THR A 374 5.63 0.55 -17.48
CA THR A 374 5.47 -0.90 -17.32
C THR A 374 6.80 -1.61 -17.05
N LYS A 375 7.94 -0.93 -17.28
CA LYS A 375 9.28 -1.41 -16.89
C LYS A 375 9.55 -1.42 -15.39
N THR A 376 8.66 -0.83 -14.58
CA THR A 376 8.68 -0.96 -13.11
C THR A 376 8.05 -2.27 -12.61
N HIS A 377 7.74 -3.19 -13.52
CA HIS A 377 7.15 -4.50 -13.25
C HIS A 377 8.00 -5.32 -12.27
N CYS A 378 7.40 -5.62 -11.11
CA CYS A 378 7.92 -6.41 -9.99
C CYS A 378 9.33 -6.04 -9.48
N GLY A 379 9.60 -6.24 -8.19
CA GLY A 379 10.91 -5.89 -7.65
C GLY A 379 11.04 -6.09 -6.15
N ASP A 380 12.07 -5.46 -5.58
CA ASP A 380 12.44 -5.57 -4.17
C ASP A 380 12.02 -4.29 -3.42
N PRO A 381 11.01 -4.37 -2.52
CA PRO A 381 10.52 -3.20 -1.79
C PRO A 381 11.54 -2.65 -0.78
N VAL A 382 12.43 -3.46 -0.22
CA VAL A 382 13.39 -3.01 0.79
C VAL A 382 14.52 -2.26 0.10
N LYS A 383 14.99 -2.80 -1.02
CA LYS A 383 15.96 -2.10 -1.85
C LYS A 383 15.39 -0.79 -2.41
N ALA A 384 14.13 -0.76 -2.83
CA ALA A 384 13.50 0.47 -3.29
C ALA A 384 13.55 1.59 -2.23
N MET A 385 13.31 1.26 -0.95
CA MET A 385 13.44 2.24 0.14
C MET A 385 14.87 2.81 0.18
N ALA A 386 15.87 1.93 0.16
CA ALA A 386 17.29 2.27 0.14
C ALA A 386 17.72 3.08 -1.10
N GLN A 387 17.11 2.82 -2.26
CA GLN A 387 17.35 3.58 -3.50
C GLN A 387 16.75 4.99 -3.43
N ILE A 388 15.66 5.19 -2.68
CA ILE A 388 14.99 6.48 -2.50
C ILE A 388 15.68 7.33 -1.43
N ASN A 389 15.99 6.75 -0.26
CA ASN A 389 16.53 7.51 0.89
C ASN A 389 18.06 7.46 1.02
N GLY A 390 18.74 6.60 0.25
CA GLY A 390 20.19 6.43 0.28
C GLY A 390 20.74 5.56 1.41
N GLN A 391 19.90 5.07 2.33
CA GLN A 391 20.27 4.20 3.46
C GLN A 391 20.55 2.76 3.02
N ASP A 392 20.98 1.89 3.93
CA ASP A 392 21.31 0.50 3.60
C ASP A 392 20.13 -0.45 3.85
N PRO A 393 19.85 -1.39 2.92
CA PRO A 393 18.72 -2.30 3.06
C PRO A 393 19.08 -3.49 3.97
N HIS A 394 18.26 -3.73 4.99
CA HIS A 394 18.37 -4.86 5.92
C HIS A 394 17.14 -5.75 5.81
N TYR A 395 17.38 -7.06 5.70
CA TYR A 395 16.35 -8.05 5.41
C TYR A 395 16.18 -9.03 6.57
N PHE A 396 14.95 -9.44 6.83
CA PHE A 396 14.63 -10.42 7.86
C PHE A 396 13.58 -11.40 7.35
N GLN A 397 13.94 -12.68 7.25
CA GLN A 397 13.05 -13.71 6.77
C GLN A 397 12.11 -14.15 7.90
N THR A 398 10.81 -14.00 7.70
CA THR A 398 9.81 -14.21 8.77
C THR A 398 9.87 -15.63 9.35
N GLU A 399 10.14 -16.63 8.52
CA GLU A 399 10.21 -18.03 8.91
C GLU A 399 11.31 -18.29 9.96
N LYS A 400 12.47 -17.63 9.82
CA LYS A 400 13.66 -17.79 10.69
C LYS A 400 13.50 -17.13 12.05
N HIS A 401 12.58 -16.19 12.19
CA HIS A 401 12.41 -15.39 13.41
C HIS A 401 11.11 -15.73 14.12
N SER A 402 11.07 -15.58 15.44
CA SER A 402 9.83 -15.75 16.19
C SER A 402 8.88 -14.56 15.95
N ALA A 403 7.57 -14.76 16.07
CA ALA A 403 6.59 -13.67 15.97
C ALA A 403 6.89 -12.53 16.95
N CYS A 404 7.34 -12.86 18.17
CA CYS A 404 7.74 -11.87 19.17
C CYS A 404 9.00 -11.10 18.76
N SER A 405 9.97 -11.76 18.11
CA SER A 405 11.19 -11.13 17.61
C SER A 405 10.88 -10.16 16.46
N LEU A 406 10.00 -10.56 15.54
CA LEU A 406 9.54 -9.71 14.43
C LEU A 406 8.83 -8.45 14.95
N LEU A 407 7.95 -8.59 15.94
CA LEU A 407 7.34 -7.43 16.56
C LEU A 407 8.35 -6.59 17.34
N GLY A 408 9.29 -7.22 18.04
CA GLY A 408 10.40 -6.54 18.70
C GLY A 408 11.22 -5.68 17.73
N LEU A 409 11.47 -6.17 16.52
CA LEU A 409 12.12 -5.44 15.43
C LEU A 409 11.32 -4.18 15.06
N VAL A 410 10.02 -4.31 14.82
CA VAL A 410 9.15 -3.16 14.52
C VAL A 410 9.20 -2.14 15.65
N ARG A 411 9.06 -2.59 16.90
CA ARG A 411 9.09 -1.73 18.10
C ARG A 411 10.40 -0.96 18.25
N GLN A 412 11.53 -1.59 17.96
CA GLN A 412 12.86 -0.95 18.00
C GLN A 412 13.02 0.17 16.96
N ASN A 413 12.23 0.11 15.88
CA ASN A 413 12.23 1.09 14.79
C ASN A 413 11.02 2.04 14.86
N CYS A 414 10.37 2.14 16.01
CA CYS A 414 9.20 2.98 16.22
C CYS A 414 9.38 3.96 17.40
N VAL A 415 8.80 5.15 17.26
CA VAL A 415 8.57 6.10 18.34
C VAL A 415 7.08 6.47 18.33
N ASN A 416 6.44 6.48 19.51
CA ASN A 416 5.00 6.74 19.64
C ASN A 416 4.14 5.88 18.70
N PHE A 417 4.42 4.57 18.65
CA PHE A 417 3.72 3.58 17.82
C PHE A 417 3.84 3.77 16.30
N LYS A 418 4.64 4.75 15.84
CA LYS A 418 4.90 5.06 14.43
C LYS A 418 6.36 4.72 14.08
N THR A 419 6.59 4.16 12.90
CA THR A 419 7.94 3.89 12.39
C THR A 419 8.73 5.19 12.14
N ILE A 420 10.01 5.16 12.54
CA ILE A 420 10.99 6.22 12.31
C ILE A 420 12.04 5.84 11.25
N ASN A 421 12.28 4.54 11.08
CA ASN A 421 13.02 4.01 9.94
C ASN A 421 12.00 3.41 8.96
N PRO A 422 12.14 3.64 7.66
CA PRO A 422 11.20 3.11 6.67
C PRO A 422 11.26 1.58 6.65
N MET A 423 10.09 0.96 6.70
CA MET A 423 9.94 -0.49 6.76
C MET A 423 8.91 -0.96 5.73
N THR A 424 9.19 -2.08 5.06
CA THR A 424 8.25 -2.77 4.16
C THR A 424 8.25 -4.26 4.47
N ALA A 425 7.16 -4.92 4.10
CA ALA A 425 7.04 -6.36 4.17
C ALA A 425 6.33 -6.87 2.92
N TRP A 426 6.56 -8.12 2.53
CA TRP A 426 5.83 -8.72 1.41
C TRP A 426 5.39 -10.14 1.70
N THR A 427 4.30 -10.51 1.04
CA THR A 427 3.61 -11.79 1.21
C THR A 427 4.26 -12.91 0.41
N TYR A 428 4.09 -14.15 0.85
CA TYR A 428 4.39 -15.32 0.01
C TYR A 428 3.58 -15.27 -1.29
N ALA A 429 4.07 -15.89 -2.36
CA ALA A 429 3.42 -15.82 -3.66
C ALA A 429 2.14 -16.68 -3.78
N THR A 430 1.92 -17.59 -2.82
CA THR A 430 0.68 -18.39 -2.73
C THR A 430 0.44 -18.88 -1.31
N GLY A 431 -0.80 -19.24 -0.98
CA GLY A 431 -1.13 -19.96 0.26
C GLY A 431 -2.62 -19.87 0.61
N ASP A 432 -3.11 -20.84 1.38
CA ASP A 432 -4.54 -20.96 1.69
C ASP A 432 -5.08 -19.77 2.49
N MET A 433 -4.19 -19.05 3.18
CA MET A 433 -4.54 -17.86 3.94
C MET A 433 -5.03 -16.70 3.07
N TYR A 434 -4.75 -16.64 1.77
CA TYR A 434 -5.12 -15.49 0.92
C TYR A 434 -6.55 -15.56 0.39
N GLN A 435 -7.17 -16.73 0.42
CA GLN A 435 -8.53 -16.90 -0.06
C GLN A 435 -9.51 -16.24 0.92
N GLY A 436 -10.09 -15.12 0.52
CA GLY A 436 -11.10 -14.37 1.29
C GLY A 436 -10.56 -13.56 2.48
N SER A 437 -9.24 -13.45 2.67
CA SER A 437 -8.61 -12.79 3.83
C SER A 437 -8.29 -11.30 3.65
N ASN A 438 -8.64 -10.71 2.52
CA ASN A 438 -8.29 -9.33 2.13
C ASN A 438 -6.77 -9.07 2.09
N ILE A 439 -5.94 -10.12 2.10
CA ILE A 439 -4.49 -10.05 1.95
C ILE A 439 -4.12 -10.64 0.59
N VAL A 440 -3.38 -9.86 -0.18
CA VAL A 440 -2.90 -10.21 -1.52
C VAL A 440 -1.58 -10.97 -1.46
N ALA A 441 -1.47 -12.07 -2.20
CA ALA A 441 -0.23 -12.83 -2.40
C ALA A 441 0.77 -12.07 -3.28
N ASN A 442 2.07 -12.38 -3.16
CA ASN A 442 3.17 -11.75 -3.90
C ASN A 442 3.11 -10.19 -3.94
N HIS A 443 2.67 -9.57 -2.85
CA HIS A 443 2.37 -8.14 -2.77
C HIS A 443 3.14 -7.47 -1.65
N ALA A 444 3.59 -6.24 -1.87
CA ALA A 444 4.34 -5.46 -0.90
C ALA A 444 3.42 -4.52 -0.11
N TYR A 445 3.70 -4.37 1.18
CA TYR A 445 2.97 -3.53 2.12
C TYR A 445 3.96 -2.63 2.87
N SER A 446 3.51 -1.42 3.20
CA SER A 446 4.26 -0.52 4.09
C SER A 446 4.00 -0.91 5.54
N VAL A 447 5.05 -1.00 6.35
CA VAL A 447 4.94 -1.24 7.80
C VAL A 447 4.98 0.11 8.50
N LEU A 448 3.86 0.49 9.13
CA LEU A 448 3.69 1.83 9.67
C LEU A 448 3.96 1.93 11.17
N GLY A 449 3.88 0.80 11.86
CA GLY A 449 4.04 0.76 13.31
C GLY A 449 3.48 -0.50 13.94
N TYR A 450 3.12 -0.38 15.21
CA TYR A 450 2.52 -1.46 15.99
C TYR A 450 1.42 -0.91 16.90
N THR A 451 0.49 -1.78 17.30
CA THR A 451 -0.52 -1.44 18.30
C THR A 451 -0.87 -2.63 19.18
N PHE A 452 -1.61 -2.37 20.26
CA PHE A 452 -2.10 -3.36 21.20
C PHE A 452 -3.62 -3.30 21.29
N LYS A 453 -4.26 -4.46 21.38
CA LYS A 453 -5.69 -4.57 21.66
C LYS A 453 -5.91 -5.70 22.66
N GLY A 454 -6.18 -5.33 23.92
CA GLY A 454 -6.10 -6.26 25.04
C GLY A 454 -4.68 -6.85 25.14
N ASP A 455 -4.59 -8.18 25.24
CA ASP A 455 -3.31 -8.88 25.34
C ASP A 455 -2.65 -9.19 23.98
N LYS A 456 -3.33 -8.85 22.88
CA LYS A 456 -2.84 -9.13 21.52
C LYS A 456 -2.02 -7.96 20.98
N GLN A 457 -0.96 -8.31 20.25
CA GLN A 457 0.01 -7.37 19.70
C GLN A 457 0.00 -7.44 18.17
N TYR A 458 -0.16 -6.29 17.53
CA TYR A 458 -0.40 -6.17 16.10
C TYR A 458 0.68 -5.35 15.41
N ILE A 459 1.02 -5.74 14.18
CA ILE A 459 1.82 -4.95 13.26
C ILE A 459 0.85 -4.18 12.36
N VAL A 460 1.04 -2.86 12.28
CA VAL A 460 0.21 -1.97 11.46
C VAL A 460 0.79 -1.89 10.05
N LEU A 461 -0.06 -2.17 9.06
CA LEU A 461 0.30 -2.33 7.67
C LEU A 461 -0.58 -1.44 6.79
N ARG A 462 -0.04 -1.05 5.63
CA ARG A 462 -0.79 -0.37 4.59
C ARG A 462 -0.67 -1.07 3.25
N ASN A 463 -1.80 -1.35 2.61
CA ASN A 463 -1.89 -1.80 1.23
C ASN A 463 -1.66 -0.59 0.29
N PRO A 464 -0.64 -0.62 -0.60
CA PRO A 464 -0.36 0.49 -1.52
C PRO A 464 -1.48 0.75 -2.54
N TRP A 465 -2.49 -0.12 -2.66
CA TRP A 465 -3.67 0.15 -3.48
C TRP A 465 -4.58 1.25 -2.92
N GLY A 466 -4.36 1.69 -1.68
CA GLY A 466 -5.17 2.72 -1.01
C GLY A 466 -6.61 2.25 -0.74
N VAL A 467 -6.77 0.94 -0.55
CA VAL A 467 -8.06 0.28 -0.30
C VAL A 467 -7.81 -0.87 0.65
N THR A 468 -8.64 -0.97 1.68
CA THR A 468 -8.81 -2.22 2.40
C THR A 468 -9.96 -2.92 1.70
N GLU A 469 -9.72 -4.12 1.17
CA GLU A 469 -10.72 -4.83 0.37
C GLU A 469 -12.04 -4.98 1.13
N PRO A 470 -13.19 -4.87 0.43
CA PRO A 470 -14.50 -4.96 1.04
C PRO A 470 -14.66 -6.30 1.77
N LEU A 471 -15.41 -6.28 2.87
CA LEU A 471 -15.73 -7.43 3.72
C LEU A 471 -15.99 -8.69 2.88
N GLY A 472 -15.05 -9.64 2.91
CA GLY A 472 -15.33 -11.01 2.55
C GLY A 472 -16.17 -11.66 3.66
N LEU A 473 -16.95 -12.69 3.31
CA LEU A 473 -17.68 -13.51 4.29
C LEU A 473 -16.78 -14.17 5.35
N ASN A 474 -15.46 -14.15 5.16
CA ASN A 474 -14.46 -14.77 6.01
C ASN A 474 -13.35 -13.75 6.39
N SER A 475 -13.58 -12.90 7.39
CA SER A 475 -12.50 -12.11 7.99
C SER A 475 -11.38 -13.04 8.47
N TYR A 476 -10.12 -12.79 8.09
CA TYR A 476 -8.99 -13.60 8.57
C TYR A 476 -8.91 -13.48 10.11
N PRO A 477 -8.85 -14.61 10.85
CA PRO A 477 -8.70 -14.56 12.29
C PRO A 477 -7.46 -13.73 12.64
N ASP A 478 -7.60 -12.75 13.53
CA ASP A 478 -6.51 -11.86 13.98
C ASP A 478 -6.11 -10.71 13.04
N LEU A 479 -6.96 -10.38 12.06
CA LEU A 479 -6.90 -9.15 11.28
C LEU A 479 -7.76 -8.04 11.93
N LEU A 480 -7.17 -6.87 12.15
CA LEU A 480 -7.86 -5.62 12.44
C LEU A 480 -8.01 -4.84 11.13
N GLU A 481 -9.14 -5.02 10.47
CA GLU A 481 -9.40 -4.50 9.11
C GLU A 481 -9.44 -2.97 9.02
N ARG A 482 -9.75 -2.28 10.13
CA ARG A 482 -9.69 -0.82 10.19
C ARG A 482 -9.16 -0.36 11.53
N LEU A 483 -8.19 0.54 11.50
CA LEU A 483 -7.67 1.20 12.68
C LEU A 483 -8.28 2.59 12.81
N THR A 484 -8.80 2.87 14.00
CA THR A 484 -9.26 4.20 14.41
C THR A 484 -8.16 4.89 15.23
N PRO A 485 -8.16 6.24 15.31
CA PRO A 485 -7.20 6.97 16.15
C PRO A 485 -7.19 6.52 17.60
N ASP A 486 -8.33 6.10 18.15
CA ASP A 486 -8.44 5.57 19.52
C ASP A 486 -7.66 4.25 19.70
N GLN A 487 -7.54 3.47 18.63
CA GLN A 487 -6.82 2.18 18.63
C GLN A 487 -5.35 2.34 18.25
N TRP A 488 -5.02 3.33 17.44
CA TRP A 488 -3.65 3.64 17.04
C TRP A 488 -3.59 5.13 16.67
N HIS A 489 -3.11 5.96 17.60
CA HIS A 489 -3.09 7.42 17.46
C HIS A 489 -2.58 7.94 16.11
N PRO A 490 -1.52 7.36 15.49
CA PRO A 490 -1.05 7.81 14.18
C PRO A 490 -2.07 7.63 13.04
N ALA A 491 -3.15 6.85 13.22
CA ALA A 491 -4.25 6.74 12.26
C ALA A 491 -4.94 8.08 11.99
N ALA A 492 -4.87 9.06 12.91
CA ALA A 492 -5.43 10.40 12.69
C ALA A 492 -4.75 11.16 11.55
N MET A 493 -3.56 10.71 11.12
CA MET A 493 -2.80 11.29 10.01
C MET A 493 -3.12 10.63 8.66
N LEU A 494 -4.07 9.68 8.64
CA LEU A 494 -4.41 8.85 7.48
C LEU A 494 -5.94 8.87 7.23
N ASP A 495 -6.35 8.68 5.99
CA ASP A 495 -7.73 8.68 5.49
C ASP A 495 -8.44 7.31 5.62
N HIS A 496 -7.75 6.32 6.19
CA HIS A 496 -8.13 4.91 6.37
C HIS A 496 -7.99 3.99 5.14
N GLY A 497 -7.58 4.49 3.97
CA GLY A 497 -7.42 3.70 2.75
C GLY A 497 -6.30 2.67 2.83
N GLY A 498 -6.64 1.39 2.88
CA GLY A 498 -5.68 0.28 2.89
C GLY A 498 -4.98 0.05 4.23
N LEU A 499 -5.39 0.73 5.30
CA LEU A 499 -4.80 0.62 6.64
C LEU A 499 -5.44 -0.53 7.43
N PHE A 500 -4.62 -1.49 7.86
CA PHE A 500 -5.04 -2.60 8.71
C PHE A 500 -3.95 -2.99 9.70
N ALA A 501 -4.26 -3.86 10.66
CA ALA A 501 -3.29 -4.44 11.57
C ALA A 501 -3.41 -5.96 11.59
N LEU A 502 -2.28 -6.66 11.71
CA LEU A 502 -2.24 -8.12 11.74
C LEU A 502 -1.50 -8.59 12.99
N GLU A 503 -2.04 -9.58 13.71
CA GLU A 503 -1.32 -10.16 14.85
C GLU A 503 0.03 -10.73 14.38
N ALA A 504 1.09 -10.57 15.18
CA ALA A 504 2.44 -10.99 14.81
C ALA A 504 2.55 -12.47 14.37
N ARG A 505 1.71 -13.37 14.89
CA ARG A 505 1.65 -14.77 14.47
C ARG A 505 1.06 -14.94 13.07
N ALA A 506 -0.07 -14.27 12.82
CA ALA A 506 -0.70 -14.22 11.50
C ALA A 506 0.21 -13.54 10.46
N PHE A 507 0.91 -12.47 10.86
CA PHE A 507 1.93 -11.82 10.03
C PHE A 507 3.02 -12.78 9.60
N LYS A 508 3.59 -13.56 10.53
CA LYS A 508 4.60 -14.58 10.18
C LYS A 508 4.07 -15.62 9.18
N HIS A 509 2.78 -15.95 9.24
CA HIS A 509 2.18 -16.95 8.36
C HIS A 509 1.97 -16.43 6.92
N CYS A 510 1.58 -15.16 6.78
CA CYS A 510 1.28 -14.54 5.49
C CYS A 510 2.52 -13.90 4.82
N PHE A 511 3.42 -13.32 5.59
CA PHE A 511 4.55 -12.56 5.08
C PHE A 511 5.79 -13.43 4.98
N ALA A 512 6.53 -13.32 3.87
CA ALA A 512 7.78 -14.05 3.65
C ALA A 512 8.98 -13.31 4.26
N TRP A 513 8.95 -11.98 4.20
CA TRP A 513 10.03 -11.12 4.66
C TRP A 513 9.50 -9.79 5.19
N ILE A 514 10.28 -9.20 6.09
CA ILE A 514 10.20 -7.80 6.50
C ILE A 514 11.59 -7.18 6.33
N GLY A 515 11.65 -5.91 5.95
CA GLY A 515 12.92 -5.21 5.83
C GLY A 515 12.84 -3.75 6.20
N ILE A 516 14.02 -3.17 6.37
CA ILE A 516 14.27 -1.83 6.90
C ILE A 516 15.34 -1.18 6.02
N ALA A 517 15.25 0.14 5.82
CA ALA A 517 16.37 0.90 5.27
C ALA A 517 16.85 1.91 6.33
N ASP A 518 17.94 1.59 7.04
CA ASP A 518 18.51 2.38 8.14
C ASP A 518 20.04 2.50 8.11
#